data_AF-A0A383CJE1-F1
#
_entry.id   AF-A0A383CJE1-F1
#
_cell.length_a   1.000
_cell.length_b   1.000
_cell.length_c   1.000
_cell.angle_alpha   90.00
_cell.angle_beta   90.00
_cell.angle_gamma   90.00
#
_symmetry.space_group_name_H-M   'P 1'
#
loop_
_entity.id
_entity.type
_entity.pdbx_description
1 polymer ?
#
loop_
_entity_poly.entity_id
_entity_poly.type
_entity_poly.pdbx_seq_one_letter_code
_entity_poly.pdbx_strand_id
1 'polypeptide(L)'
;VHEVLKGKITRIEKCILRGTRPRSIGYNARIPTHGAKVTDPIVKITNDNGAWGLGWSRINAEEANGLLGKEVSEIFALPEGSLESGLPIDLPLWDLVAR
;
A
#
# COMPACT_ATOMS: atom_id res chain seq x y z
N VAL A 1 -15.98 -16.83 -12.54
CA VAL A 1 -14.99 -16.91 -11.43
C VAL A 1 -13.83 -16.06 -11.86
N HIS A 2 -13.61 -14.91 -11.23
CA HIS A 2 -12.46 -14.06 -11.58
C HIS A 2 -11.22 -14.69 -10.96
N GLU A 3 -10.29 -15.14 -11.79
CA GLU A 3 -9.04 -15.75 -11.30
C GLU A 3 -8.12 -14.63 -10.80
N VAL A 4 -7.76 -14.68 -9.52
CA VAL A 4 -6.80 -13.74 -8.93
C VAL A 4 -5.38 -14.21 -9.27
N LEU A 5 -4.51 -13.24 -9.54
CA LEU A 5 -3.11 -13.45 -9.86
C LEU A 5 -2.44 -14.30 -8.75
N LYS A 6 -1.84 -15.42 -9.13
CA LYS A 6 -1.12 -16.33 -8.21
C LYS A 6 0.32 -15.87 -8.04
N GLY A 7 0.92 -16.12 -6.87
CA GLY A 7 2.31 -15.81 -6.59
C GLY A 7 2.53 -15.33 -5.17
N LYS A 8 3.70 -15.67 -4.62
CA LYS A 8 4.10 -15.30 -3.25
C LYS A 8 4.69 -13.90 -3.21
N ILE A 9 4.36 -13.12 -2.19
CA ILE A 9 5.02 -11.84 -1.94
C ILE A 9 6.48 -12.08 -1.54
N THR A 10 7.43 -11.61 -2.34
CA THR A 10 8.87 -11.83 -2.13
C THR A 10 9.60 -10.58 -1.66
N ARG A 11 9.05 -9.39 -1.93
CA ARG A 11 9.68 -8.13 -1.53
C ARG A 11 8.64 -7.07 -1.22
N ILE A 12 8.89 -6.31 -0.17
CA ILE A 12 8.11 -5.13 0.22
C ILE A 12 9.08 -3.98 0.47
N GLU A 13 8.87 -2.88 -0.23
CA GLU A 13 9.73 -1.69 -0.19
C GLU A 13 8.89 -0.50 0.25
N LYS A 14 9.34 0.26 1.25
CA LYS A 14 8.64 1.46 1.74
C LYS A 14 9.50 2.71 1.53
N CYS A 15 8.91 3.74 0.95
CA CYS A 15 9.52 5.05 0.77
C CYS A 15 8.61 6.15 1.34
N ILE A 16 9.21 7.24 1.81
CA ILE A 16 8.48 8.46 2.20
C ILE A 16 8.66 9.52 1.12
N LEU A 17 7.62 9.73 0.32
CA LEU A 17 7.56 10.87 -0.59
C LEU A 17 7.38 12.15 0.21
N ARG A 18 8.08 13.21 -0.19
CA ARG A 18 8.00 14.52 0.46
C ARG A 18 7.69 15.57 -0.60
N GLY A 19 6.69 16.39 -0.33
CA GLY A 19 6.18 17.37 -1.28
C GLY A 19 5.86 18.71 -0.64
N THR A 20 5.50 19.67 -1.48
CA THR A 20 4.99 20.98 -1.07
C THR A 20 3.73 21.29 -1.85
N ARG A 21 2.63 21.62 -1.14
CA ARG A 21 1.36 22.04 -1.74
C ARG A 21 1.53 23.41 -2.43
N PRO A 22 0.79 23.70 -3.50
CA PRO A 22 0.83 25.02 -4.16
C PRO A 22 0.45 26.20 -3.27
N ARG A 23 -0.32 25.94 -2.20
CA ARG A 23 -0.70 26.95 -1.19
C ARG A 23 -0.51 26.39 0.22
N SER A 24 -0.09 27.26 1.14
CA SER A 24 -0.02 26.92 2.56
C SER A 24 -1.43 26.78 3.14
N ILE A 25 -1.65 25.74 3.92
CA ILE A 25 -2.93 25.49 4.58
C ILE A 25 -2.91 26.19 5.94
N GLY A 26 -3.89 27.08 6.15
CA GLY A 26 -4.08 27.85 7.38
C GLY A 26 -4.68 27.03 8.52
N TYR A 27 -5.54 27.65 9.30
CA TYR A 27 -6.14 27.08 10.51
C TYR A 27 -7.30 26.15 10.16
N ASN A 28 -7.65 25.27 11.09
CA ASN A 28 -8.99 24.68 11.16
C ASN A 28 -9.64 25.04 12.50
N ALA A 29 -10.90 24.66 12.71
CA ALA A 29 -11.64 25.00 13.93
C ALA A 29 -11.02 24.41 15.23
N ARG A 30 -10.09 23.46 15.12
CA ARG A 30 -9.45 22.75 16.23
C ARG A 30 -8.00 23.17 16.48
N ILE A 31 -7.21 23.38 15.42
CA ILE A 31 -5.76 23.62 15.52
C ILE A 31 -5.28 24.75 14.58
N PRO A 32 -4.11 25.36 14.89
CA PRO A 32 -3.49 26.37 14.05
C PRO A 32 -3.04 25.89 12.67
N THR A 33 -2.24 26.72 11.99
CA THR A 33 -1.66 26.49 10.66
C THR A 33 -1.14 25.07 10.44
N HIS A 34 -1.59 24.44 9.36
CA HIS A 34 -1.09 23.13 8.90
C HIS A 34 0.17 23.24 8.03
N GLY A 35 0.36 24.36 7.33
CA GLY A 35 1.51 24.61 6.46
C GLY A 35 1.35 24.03 5.05
N ALA A 36 2.45 24.04 4.28
CA ALA A 36 2.46 23.59 2.89
C ALA A 36 3.16 22.23 2.68
N LYS A 37 3.92 21.73 3.66
CA LYS A 37 4.69 20.49 3.51
C LYS A 37 3.78 19.28 3.66
N VAL A 38 4.02 18.27 2.83
CA VAL A 38 3.30 16.99 2.87
C VAL A 38 4.29 15.84 2.83
N THR A 39 3.93 14.74 3.47
CA THR A 39 4.67 13.49 3.44
C THR A 39 3.70 12.34 3.21
N ASP A 40 4.03 11.46 2.26
CA ASP A 40 3.18 10.34 1.88
C ASP A 40 4.00 9.05 1.86
N PRO A 41 3.67 8.07 2.72
CA PRO A 41 4.32 6.77 2.69
C PRO A 41 3.78 5.94 1.52
N ILE A 42 4.67 5.52 0.64
CA ILE A 42 4.37 4.66 -0.50
C ILE A 42 5.05 3.31 -0.30
N VAL A 43 4.31 2.25 -0.59
CA VAL A 43 4.75 0.86 -0.51
C VAL A 43 4.68 0.23 -1.88
N LYS A 44 5.75 -0.46 -2.25
CA LYS A 44 5.82 -1.34 -3.41
C LYS A 44 5.89 -2.79 -2.93
N ILE A 45 5.05 -3.65 -3.48
CA ILE A 45 5.10 -5.09 -3.27
C ILE A 45 5.53 -5.76 -4.58
N THR A 46 6.33 -6.83 -4.48
CA THR A 46 6.75 -7.66 -5.62
C THR A 46 6.45 -9.12 -5.31
N ASN A 47 5.92 -9.87 -6.27
CA ASN A 47 5.72 -11.31 -6.14
C ASN A 47 6.86 -12.12 -6.79
N ASP A 48 6.85 -13.44 -6.58
CA ASP A 48 7.81 -14.40 -7.16
C ASP A 48 7.75 -14.51 -8.68
N ASN A 49 6.61 -14.19 -9.28
CA ASN A 49 6.45 -14.08 -10.74
C ASN A 49 7.02 -12.76 -11.32
N GLY A 50 7.59 -11.90 -10.48
CA GLY A 50 8.20 -10.62 -10.87
C GLY A 50 7.21 -9.47 -11.10
N ALA A 51 5.90 -9.72 -10.97
CA ALA A 51 4.89 -8.68 -10.97
C ALA A 51 5.00 -7.83 -9.70
N TRP A 52 4.57 -6.57 -9.79
CA TRP A 52 4.66 -5.64 -8.68
C TRP A 52 3.47 -4.68 -8.66
N GLY A 53 3.09 -4.25 -7.46
CA GLY A 53 2.05 -3.24 -7.23
C GLY A 53 2.56 -2.12 -6.32
N LEU A 54 2.04 -0.92 -6.50
CA LEU A 54 2.41 0.28 -5.76
C LEU A 54 1.19 0.96 -5.17
N GLY A 55 1.29 1.42 -3.93
CA GLY A 55 0.21 2.19 -3.33
C GLY A 55 0.60 2.85 -2.01
N TRP A 56 -0.28 3.73 -1.54
CA TRP A 56 -0.11 4.36 -0.23
C TRP A 56 -0.35 3.33 0.88
N SER A 57 0.54 3.30 1.88
CA SER A 57 0.34 2.46 3.07
C SER A 57 1.22 2.94 4.22
N ARG A 58 0.69 2.83 5.44
CA ARG A 58 1.44 3.10 6.67
C ARG A 58 2.13 1.89 7.27
N ILE A 59 2.04 0.71 6.65
CA ILE A 59 2.54 -0.56 7.17
C ILE A 59 3.92 -0.45 7.81
N ASN A 60 4.08 -1.02 9.00
CA ASN A 60 5.34 -1.05 9.72
C ASN A 60 6.18 -2.28 9.31
N ALA A 61 7.42 -2.38 9.83
CA ALA A 61 8.32 -3.47 9.46
C ALA A 61 7.85 -4.85 9.94
N GLU A 62 7.23 -4.94 11.11
CA GLU A 62 6.70 -6.19 11.68
C GLU A 62 5.53 -6.72 10.85
N GLU A 63 4.56 -5.85 10.56
CA GLU A 63 3.43 -6.16 9.67
C GLU A 63 3.93 -6.58 8.28
N ALA A 64 4.90 -5.86 7.70
CA ALA A 64 5.47 -6.19 6.40
C ALA A 64 6.18 -7.55 6.40
N ASN A 65 6.95 -7.86 7.44
CA ASN A 65 7.60 -9.17 7.58
C ASN A 65 6.57 -10.31 7.65
N GLY A 66 5.43 -10.07 8.31
CA GLY A 66 4.32 -11.03 8.37
C GLY A 66 3.59 -11.28 7.05
N LEU A 67 3.92 -10.54 5.98
CA LEU A 67 3.35 -10.71 4.64
C LEU A 67 4.30 -11.40 3.65
N LEU A 68 5.61 -11.43 3.95
CA LEU A 68 6.58 -12.12 3.09
C LEU A 68 6.28 -13.62 3.03
N GLY A 69 6.28 -14.17 1.82
CA GLY A 69 6.02 -15.58 1.54
C GLY A 69 4.55 -15.98 1.42
N LYS A 70 3.60 -15.11 1.80
CA LYS A 70 2.16 -15.35 1.58
C LYS A 70 1.82 -15.29 0.10
N GLU A 71 0.93 -16.18 -0.34
CA GLU A 71 0.29 -16.09 -1.64
C GLU A 71 -0.62 -14.87 -1.70
N VAL A 72 -0.69 -14.23 -2.87
CA VAL A 72 -1.65 -13.13 -3.11
C VAL A 72 -3.09 -13.59 -2.81
N SER A 73 -3.46 -14.83 -3.15
CA SER A 73 -4.80 -15.38 -2.88
C SER A 73 -5.11 -15.60 -1.39
N GLU A 74 -4.11 -15.59 -0.50
CA GLU A 74 -4.32 -15.67 0.96
C GLU A 74 -4.64 -14.31 1.58
N ILE A 75 -4.38 -13.22 0.85
CA ILE A 75 -4.51 -11.84 1.35
C ILE A 75 -5.42 -10.97 0.48
N PHE A 76 -5.86 -11.47 -0.68
CA PHE A 76 -6.72 -10.77 -1.63
C PHE A 76 -7.61 -11.77 -2.40
N ALA A 77 -8.88 -11.43 -2.60
CA ALA A 77 -9.84 -12.22 -3.35
C ALA A 77 -10.73 -11.32 -4.22
N LEU A 78 -11.27 -11.83 -5.33
CA LEU A 78 -12.32 -11.14 -6.07
C LEU A 78 -13.65 -11.91 -5.92
N PRO A 79 -14.78 -11.20 -5.72
CA PRO A 79 -14.95 -9.74 -5.82
C PRO A 79 -14.66 -8.93 -4.53
N GLU A 80 -14.21 -9.56 -3.45
CA GLU A 80 -14.15 -8.95 -2.11
C GLU A 80 -13.07 -7.87 -1.95
N GLY A 81 -11.99 -7.95 -2.71
CA GLY A 81 -10.79 -7.13 -2.57
C GLY A 81 -9.80 -7.69 -1.55
N SER A 82 -9.15 -6.79 -0.81
CA SER A 82 -8.20 -7.17 0.24
C SER A 82 -8.91 -7.88 1.40
N LEU A 83 -8.39 -9.04 1.79
CA LEU A 83 -8.80 -9.74 3.00
C LEU A 83 -8.18 -9.06 4.22
N GLU A 84 -8.60 -9.44 5.42
CA GLU A 84 -8.14 -8.81 6.69
C GLU A 84 -6.61 -8.75 6.79
N SER A 85 -5.93 -9.82 6.40
CA SER A 85 -4.47 -9.92 6.35
C SER A 85 -3.82 -9.03 5.28
N GLY A 86 -4.54 -8.66 4.23
CA GLY A 86 -4.09 -7.79 3.14
C GLY A 86 -4.40 -6.31 3.33
N LEU A 87 -5.33 -5.95 4.22
CA LEU A 87 -5.75 -4.56 4.47
C LEU A 87 -4.58 -3.56 4.67
N PRO A 88 -3.48 -3.90 5.38
CA PRO A 88 -2.35 -2.98 5.53
C PRO A 88 -1.70 -2.56 4.20
N ILE A 89 -1.86 -3.33 3.12
CA ILE A 89 -1.32 -3.07 1.78
C ILE A 89 -2.43 -3.12 0.71
N ASP A 90 -3.64 -2.68 1.05
CA ASP A 90 -4.81 -2.72 0.15
C ASP A 90 -4.53 -2.07 -1.21
N LEU A 91 -4.07 -0.82 -1.23
CA LEU A 91 -3.79 -0.11 -2.48
C LEU A 91 -2.67 -0.78 -3.31
N PRO A 92 -1.51 -1.17 -2.73
CA PRO A 92 -0.53 -1.98 -3.46
C PRO A 92 -1.10 -3.30 -4.04
N LEU A 93 -2.02 -3.97 -3.34
CA LEU A 93 -2.63 -5.22 -3.83
C LEU A 93 -3.53 -4.96 -5.04
N TRP A 94 -4.36 -3.91 -5.00
CA TRP A 94 -5.17 -3.50 -6.15
C TRP A 94 -4.32 -3.18 -7.38
N ASP A 95 -3.19 -2.46 -7.22
CA ASP A 95 -2.28 -2.19 -8.34
C ASP A 95 -1.55 -3.46 -8.84
N LEU A 96 -1.27 -4.42 -7.94
CA LEU A 96 -0.64 -5.68 -8.31
C LEU A 96 -1.57 -6.56 -9.16
N VAL A 97 -2.83 -6.73 -8.75
CA VAL A 97 -3.77 -7.65 -9.41
C VAL A 97 -4.37 -7.10 -10.70
N ALA A 98 -4.25 -5.80 -10.94
CA ALA A 98 -4.69 -5.15 -12.18
C ALA A 98 -3.74 -5.40 -13.38
N ARG A 99 -2.64 -6.13 -13.17
CA ARG A 99 -1.56 -6.35 -14.14
C ARG A 99 -1.62 -7.69 -14.83
#